data_AF-A0A2G2LV29-F1
#
_entry.id   AF-A0A2G2LV29-F1
#
_cell.length_a   1.000
_cell.length_b   1.000
_cell.length_c   1.000
_cell.angle_alpha   90.00
_cell.angle_beta   90.00
_cell.angle_gamma   90.00
#
_symmetry.space_group_name_H-M   'P 1'
#
loop_
_entity.id
_entity.type
_entity.pdbx_description
1 polymer ?
#
loop_
_entity_poly.entity_id
_entity_poly.type
_entity_poly.pdbx_seq_one_letter_code
_entity_poly.pdbx_strand_id
1 'polypeptide(L)'
;MSKLIVTVCLALFSFNCVAQQLADPTMPATYSPAKSVSTVESAQHIVVNTDTKLILNSTIVASNHKVAIINGVQYKVGDKVSDGSIVQSITHQQVKLLQQDSDVIILSLQKSFISHMKSTNSDFTN
;
A
#
# COMPACT_ATOMS: atom_id res chain seq x y z
N MET A 1 -17.07 3.38 -55.20
CA MET A 1 -17.46 2.50 -54.08
C MET A 1 -16.23 1.78 -53.51
N SER A 2 -15.33 2.48 -52.83
CA SER A 2 -14.05 1.88 -52.37
C SER A 2 -13.73 2.10 -50.88
N LYS A 3 -14.57 2.81 -50.13
CA LYS A 3 -14.30 3.14 -48.71
C LYS A 3 -14.82 2.11 -47.72
N LEU A 4 -15.62 1.13 -48.15
CA LEU A 4 -16.23 0.13 -47.25
C LEU A 4 -15.28 -1.04 -46.94
N ILE A 5 -14.29 -1.30 -47.80
CA ILE A 5 -13.43 -2.50 -47.70
C ILE A 5 -12.34 -2.33 -46.62
N VAL A 6 -11.88 -1.10 -46.38
CA VAL A 6 -10.76 -0.85 -45.44
C VAL A 6 -11.18 -1.03 -43.97
N THR A 7 -12.46 -0.88 -43.64
CA THR A 7 -12.95 -0.96 -42.26
C THR A 7 -13.12 -2.40 -41.76
N VAL A 8 -13.29 -3.38 -42.67
CA VAL A 8 -13.55 -4.79 -42.30
C VAL A 8 -12.26 -5.54 -41.91
N CYS A 9 -11.09 -5.10 -42.37
CA CYS A 9 -9.83 -5.83 -42.14
C CYS A 9 -9.19 -5.60 -40.75
N LEU A 10 -9.58 -4.56 -40.00
CA LEU A 10 -8.92 -4.24 -38.72
C LEU A 10 -9.45 -5.05 -37.52
N ALA A 11 -10.55 -5.79 -37.67
CA ALA A 11 -11.23 -6.46 -36.56
C ALA A 11 -10.76 -7.91 -36.30
N LEU A 12 -9.77 -8.42 -37.03
CA LEU A 12 -9.39 -9.86 -36.99
C LEU A 12 -8.11 -10.17 -36.21
N PHE A 13 -7.47 -9.19 -35.56
CA PHE A 13 -6.27 -9.42 -34.75
C PHE A 13 -6.57 -9.50 -33.25
N SER A 14 -7.39 -10.47 -32.86
CA SER A 14 -7.58 -10.84 -31.45
C SER A 14 -6.68 -12.04 -31.13
N PHE A 15 -5.40 -11.77 -30.87
CA PHE A 15 -4.49 -12.79 -30.34
C PHE A 15 -4.87 -13.09 -28.88
N ASN A 16 -5.41 -14.28 -28.63
CA ASN A 16 -5.55 -14.80 -27.27
C ASN A 16 -4.17 -15.29 -26.81
N CYS A 17 -3.37 -14.39 -26.24
CA CYS A 17 -2.13 -14.76 -25.56
C CYS A 17 -2.46 -15.48 -24.24
N VAL A 18 -2.54 -16.80 -24.28
CA VAL A 18 -2.53 -17.64 -23.08
C VAL A 18 -1.08 -17.82 -22.66
N ALA A 19 -0.65 -17.11 -21.63
CA ALA A 19 0.66 -17.34 -21.02
C ALA A 19 0.63 -18.68 -20.27
N GLN A 20 1.33 -19.68 -20.79
CA GLN A 20 1.58 -20.91 -20.04
C GLN A 20 2.56 -20.61 -18.90
N GLN A 21 2.22 -21.11 -17.71
CA GLN A 21 3.00 -20.89 -16.50
C GLN A 21 4.39 -21.52 -16.66
N LEU A 22 5.43 -20.67 -16.62
CA LEU A 22 6.82 -21.10 -16.65
C LEU A 22 7.12 -21.85 -15.35
N ALA A 23 7.46 -23.13 -15.45
CA ALA A 23 7.79 -23.95 -14.30
C ALA A 23 9.15 -23.50 -13.72
N ASP A 24 9.15 -23.05 -12.48
CA ASP A 24 10.36 -22.70 -11.74
C ASP A 24 10.96 -23.98 -11.14
N PRO A 25 12.16 -24.43 -11.59
CA PRO A 25 12.80 -25.63 -11.07
C PRO A 25 13.29 -25.48 -9.62
N THR A 26 13.20 -24.29 -9.03
CA THR A 26 13.55 -24.04 -7.62
C THR A 26 12.34 -24.10 -6.68
N MET A 27 11.14 -24.38 -7.19
CA MET A 27 9.91 -24.37 -6.39
C MET A 27 9.80 -25.65 -5.52
N PRO A 28 9.57 -25.54 -4.19
CA PRO A 28 9.42 -26.70 -3.31
C PRO A 28 8.21 -27.57 -3.67
N ALA A 29 8.33 -28.90 -3.47
CA ALA A 29 7.31 -29.88 -3.82
C ALA A 29 5.95 -29.71 -3.11
N THR A 30 5.87 -28.90 -2.04
CA THR A 30 4.65 -28.60 -1.28
C THR A 30 4.00 -27.27 -1.67
N TYR A 31 4.53 -26.57 -2.67
CA TYR A 31 3.92 -25.33 -3.13
C TYR A 31 2.61 -25.62 -3.90
N SER A 32 1.48 -25.26 -3.30
CA SER A 32 0.18 -25.28 -3.97
C SER A 32 0.00 -23.96 -4.74
N PRO A 33 -0.07 -23.97 -6.08
CA PRO A 33 -0.31 -22.75 -6.84
C PRO A 33 -1.68 -22.19 -6.44
N ALA A 34 -1.70 -20.91 -6.05
CA ALA A 34 -2.92 -20.21 -5.70
C ALA A 34 -3.90 -20.31 -6.88
N LYS A 35 -4.99 -21.05 -6.67
CA LYS A 35 -6.13 -21.15 -7.58
C LYS A 35 -6.55 -19.72 -7.93
N SER A 36 -6.56 -19.40 -9.23
CA SER A 36 -6.94 -18.10 -9.76
C SER A 36 -8.21 -17.59 -9.08
N VAL A 37 -8.04 -16.59 -8.21
CA VAL A 37 -9.12 -15.84 -7.61
C VAL A 37 -9.66 -14.94 -8.71
N SER A 38 -10.77 -15.35 -9.32
CA SER A 38 -11.57 -14.49 -10.17
C SER A 38 -11.99 -13.26 -9.36
N THR A 39 -11.67 -12.08 -9.91
CA THR A 39 -12.31 -10.81 -9.61
C THR A 39 -12.19 -10.33 -8.16
N VAL A 40 -11.05 -9.71 -7.84
CA VAL A 40 -11.01 -8.75 -6.74
C VAL A 40 -11.73 -7.49 -7.23
N GLU A 41 -13.03 -7.45 -6.99
CA GLU A 41 -13.76 -6.20 -6.97
C GLU A 41 -13.13 -5.36 -5.85
N SER A 42 -12.42 -4.32 -6.25
CA SER A 42 -11.79 -3.34 -5.36
C SER A 42 -12.89 -2.48 -4.72
N ALA A 43 -13.69 -3.09 -3.87
CA ALA A 43 -14.42 -2.39 -2.85
C ALA A 43 -13.54 -2.45 -1.60
N GLN A 44 -12.65 -1.47 -1.48
CA GLN A 44 -12.08 -1.11 -0.18
C GLN A 44 -13.28 -0.83 0.73
N HIS A 45 -13.60 -1.81 1.57
CA HIS A 45 -14.67 -1.70 2.55
C HIS A 45 -14.20 -0.68 3.58
N ILE A 46 -14.54 0.59 3.34
CA ILE A 46 -14.29 1.69 4.26
C ILE A 46 -15.19 1.46 5.48
N VAL A 47 -14.68 0.76 6.47
CA VAL A 47 -15.27 0.76 7.82
C VAL A 47 -14.91 2.11 8.44
N VAL A 48 -15.74 3.11 8.17
CA VAL A 48 -15.68 4.42 8.84
C VAL A 48 -16.13 4.22 10.28
N ASN A 49 -15.17 3.92 11.16
CA ASN A 49 -15.39 3.98 12.60
C ASN A 49 -15.02 5.39 13.07
N THR A 50 -16.05 6.20 13.36
CA THR A 50 -16.00 7.66 13.51
C THR A 50 -15.33 8.16 14.79
N ASP A 51 -14.68 7.29 15.57
CA ASP A 51 -14.02 7.69 16.83
C ASP A 51 -12.70 6.94 17.06
N THR A 52 -12.04 6.52 15.99
CA THR A 52 -10.82 5.72 16.11
C THR A 52 -9.60 6.63 16.16
N LYS A 53 -8.89 6.62 17.30
CA LYS A 53 -7.57 7.23 17.44
C LYS A 53 -6.70 6.87 16.22
N LEU A 54 -6.14 7.87 15.55
CA LEU A 54 -5.24 7.66 14.42
C LEU A 54 -3.91 7.08 14.90
N ILE A 55 -3.52 5.94 14.36
CA ILE A 55 -2.24 5.26 14.63
C ILE A 55 -1.49 5.10 13.32
N LEU A 56 -0.26 5.62 13.27
CA LEU A 56 0.64 5.41 12.14
C LEU A 56 1.30 4.04 12.26
N ASN A 57 0.98 3.12 11.35
CA ASN A 57 1.52 1.76 11.35
C ASN A 57 2.87 1.67 10.67
N SER A 58 3.03 2.36 9.52
CA SER A 58 4.27 2.37 8.75
C SER A 58 4.31 3.53 7.75
N THR A 59 5.50 3.82 7.26
CA THR A 59 5.70 4.74 6.13
C THR A 59 6.61 4.10 5.09
N ILE A 60 6.39 4.44 3.84
CA ILE A 60 7.23 4.05 2.71
C ILE A 60 7.65 5.36 2.04
N VAL A 61 8.95 5.63 2.04
CA VAL A 61 9.53 6.86 1.48
C VAL A 61 10.63 6.50 0.49
N ALA A 62 10.35 6.70 -0.78
CA ALA A 62 11.27 6.64 -1.90
C ALA A 62 11.36 8.01 -2.61
N SER A 63 12.30 8.17 -3.55
CA SER A 63 12.62 9.47 -4.19
C SER A 63 11.41 10.21 -4.76
N ASN A 64 10.44 9.49 -5.32
CA ASN A 64 9.23 10.04 -5.94
C ASN A 64 7.92 9.42 -5.40
N HIS A 65 8.01 8.61 -4.36
CA HIS A 65 6.87 7.85 -3.86
C HIS A 65 6.86 7.90 -2.34
N LYS A 66 5.81 8.51 -1.78
CA LYS A 66 5.62 8.60 -0.33
C LYS A 66 4.22 8.12 0.04
N VAL A 67 4.17 7.10 0.88
CA VAL A 67 2.92 6.50 1.36
C VAL A 67 2.99 6.33 2.87
N ALA A 68 1.89 6.66 3.53
CA ALA A 68 1.66 6.42 4.95
C ALA A 68 0.59 5.34 5.09
N ILE A 69 0.79 4.40 6.02
CA ILE A 69 -0.24 3.43 6.39
C ILE A 69 -0.76 3.84 7.77
N ILE A 70 -1.98 4.38 7.81
CA ILE A 70 -2.64 4.87 9.03
C ILE A 70 -3.87 4.00 9.28
N ASN A 71 -3.95 3.39 10.45
CA ASN A 71 -5.00 2.42 10.81
C ASN A 71 -5.18 1.32 9.74
N GLY A 72 -4.08 0.86 9.12
CA GLY A 72 -4.08 -0.15 8.07
C GLY A 72 -4.46 0.35 6.67
N VAL A 73 -4.85 1.62 6.51
CA VAL A 73 -5.23 2.22 5.22
C VAL A 73 -4.07 3.03 4.65
N GLN A 74 -3.85 2.92 3.34
CA GLN A 74 -2.79 3.65 2.64
C GLN A 74 -3.24 5.06 2.25
N TYR A 75 -2.40 6.05 2.53
CA TYR A 75 -2.59 7.45 2.19
C TYR A 75 -1.34 8.06 1.55
N LYS A 76 -1.53 8.96 0.59
CA LYS A 76 -0.51 9.78 -0.06
C LYS A 76 -0.62 11.23 0.42
N VAL A 77 0.40 12.02 0.10
CA VAL A 77 0.35 13.48 0.33
C VAL A 77 -0.81 14.08 -0.48
N GLY A 78 -1.65 14.86 0.19
CA GLY A 78 -2.87 15.46 -0.36
C GLY A 78 -4.14 14.63 -0.12
N ASP A 79 -4.03 13.37 0.30
CA ASP A 79 -5.20 12.54 0.57
C ASP A 79 -5.93 12.99 1.85
N LYS A 80 -7.24 12.80 1.85
CA LYS A 80 -8.10 13.04 3.02
C LYS A 80 -8.24 11.77 3.84
N VAL A 81 -7.91 11.86 5.12
CA VAL A 81 -8.03 10.79 6.12
C VAL A 81 -9.47 10.72 6.63
N SER A 82 -9.87 9.58 7.20
CA SER A 82 -11.23 9.32 7.70
C SER A 82 -11.73 10.33 8.74
N ASP A 83 -10.84 10.99 9.49
CA ASP A 83 -11.15 12.04 10.48
C ASP A 83 -11.38 13.42 9.84
N GLY A 84 -11.23 13.52 8.51
CA GLY A 84 -11.36 14.76 7.76
C GLY A 84 -10.05 15.51 7.54
N SER A 85 -8.95 15.10 8.19
CA SER A 85 -7.64 15.73 8.06
C SER A 85 -6.99 15.43 6.71
N ILE A 86 -6.12 16.34 6.23
CA ILE A 86 -5.39 16.18 4.96
C ILE A 86 -3.93 15.84 5.24
N VAL A 87 -3.39 14.85 4.53
CA VAL A 87 -1.97 14.50 4.64
C VAL A 87 -1.10 15.60 4.00
N GLN A 88 -0.38 16.36 4.82
CA GLN A 88 0.48 17.44 4.35
C GLN A 88 1.88 16.95 3.96
N SER A 89 2.47 16.05 4.76
CA SER A 89 3.80 15.51 4.46
C SER A 89 4.04 14.14 5.10
N ILE A 90 4.89 13.36 4.45
CA ILE A 90 5.28 12.02 4.87
C ILE A 90 6.82 11.96 4.91
N THR A 91 7.36 11.50 6.03
CA THR A 91 8.78 11.21 6.27
C THR A 91 8.93 9.79 6.78
N HIS A 92 10.17 9.29 6.93
CA HIS A 92 10.42 7.92 7.36
C HIS A 92 9.81 7.54 8.72
N GLN A 93 9.67 8.51 9.64
CA GLN A 93 9.18 8.24 11.00
C GLN A 93 7.92 9.01 11.34
N GLN A 94 7.49 9.95 10.51
CA GLN A 94 6.43 10.89 10.86
C GLN A 94 5.56 11.25 9.67
N VAL A 95 4.29 11.49 9.96
CA VAL A 95 3.29 12.00 9.03
C VAL A 95 2.64 13.23 9.66
N LYS A 96 2.57 14.33 8.90
CA LYS A 96 1.87 15.54 9.31
C LYS A 96 0.50 15.59 8.64
N LEU A 97 -0.52 15.78 9.45
CA LEU A 97 -1.92 15.94 9.03
C LEU A 97 -2.37 17.36 9.33
N LEU A 98 -3.11 17.98 8.42
CA LEU A 98 -3.73 19.28 8.58
C LEU A 98 -5.22 19.09 8.85
N GLN A 99 -5.71 19.59 9.98
CA GLN A 99 -7.12 19.58 10.34
C GLN A 99 -7.87 20.77 9.73
N GLN A 100 -9.21 20.74 9.79
CA GLN A 100 -10.06 21.82 9.27
C GLN A 100 -9.78 23.17 9.94
N ASP A 101 -9.44 23.18 11.22
CA ASP A 101 -9.17 24.38 12.00
C ASP A 101 -7.74 24.92 11.84
N SER A 102 -7.01 24.46 10.81
CA SER A 102 -5.60 24.76 10.55
C SER A 102 -4.60 24.19 11.56
N ASP A 103 -5.06 23.37 12.50
CA ASP A 103 -4.21 22.63 13.43
C ASP A 103 -3.45 21.50 12.73
N VAL A 104 -2.21 21.26 13.18
CA VAL A 104 -1.34 20.22 12.61
C VAL A 104 -1.15 19.08 13.62
N ILE A 105 -1.62 17.89 13.25
CA ILE A 105 -1.37 16.66 13.99
C ILE A 105 -0.13 15.97 13.43
N ILE A 106 0.77 15.55 14.33
CA ILE A 106 1.96 14.78 13.96
C ILE A 106 1.80 13.35 14.46
N LEU A 107 1.62 12.43 13.52
CA LEU A 107 1.66 11.00 13.82
C LEU A 107 3.11 10.52 13.72
N SER A 108 3.61 9.91 14.79
CA SER A 108 4.95 9.32 14.82
C SER A 108 4.86 7.80 14.85
N LEU A 109 5.75 7.16 14.10
CA LEU A 109 5.87 5.72 14.09
C LEU A 109 6.30 5.26 15.48
N GLN A 110 5.50 4.41 16.13
CA GLN A 110 5.87 3.88 17.44
C GLN A 110 7.13 3.02 17.30
N LYS A 111 8.16 3.33 18.07
CA LYS A 111 9.39 2.52 18.10
C LYS A 111 9.04 1.17 18.71
N SER A 112 9.29 0.10 17.97
CA SER A 112 9.14 -1.26 18.48
C SER A 112 10.08 -1.47 19.66
N PHE A 113 9.56 -2.10 20.72
CA PHE A 113 10.19 -2.35 22.02
C PHE A 113 11.64 -2.90 21.99
N ILE A 114 12.06 -3.54 20.89
CA ILE A 114 13.38 -4.17 20.71
C ILE A 114 14.56 -3.19 20.90
N SER A 115 14.37 -1.88 20.69
CA SER A 115 15.42 -0.89 20.96
C SER A 115 15.87 -0.86 22.43
N HIS A 116 15.01 -1.26 23.37
CA HIS A 116 15.31 -1.21 24.80
C HIS A 116 16.06 -2.44 25.33
N MET A 117 16.12 -3.54 24.57
CA MET A 117 16.70 -4.81 25.03
C MET A 117 18.24 -4.83 24.97
N LYS A 118 18.87 -3.90 24.24
CA LYS A 118 20.33 -3.90 24.01
C LYS A 118 21.12 -3.07 25.03
N SER A 119 20.46 -2.38 25.96
CA SER A 119 21.14 -1.54 26.95
C SER A 119 21.48 -2.27 28.26
N THR A 120 20.95 -3.47 28.50
CA THR A 120 21.00 -4.13 29.82
C THR A 120 21.97 -5.30 29.91
N ASN A 121 22.78 -5.57 28.87
CA ASN A 121 23.66 -6.76 28.82
C ASN A 121 25.16 -6.42 28.88
N SER A 122 25.54 -5.21 29.31
CA SER A 122 26.94 -4.78 29.44
C SER A 122 27.46 -4.72 30.89
N ASP A 123 26.66 -5.11 31.89
CA ASP A 123 27.03 -5.04 33.32
C ASP A 123 27.48 -6.37 33.94
N PHE A 124 27.69 -7.43 33.14
CA PHE A 124 28.18 -8.73 33.62
C PHE A 124 29.61 -9.04 33.14
N THR A 125 30.55 -8.15 33.44
CA THR A 125 31.98 -8.52 33.55
C THR A 125 32.64 -7.65 34.63
N ASN A 126 32.70 -8.18 35.86
CA ASN A 126 33.72 -7.83 36.85
C ASN A 126 33.98 -9.04 37.73
#